data_AF-A0A506XNP5-F1
#
_entry.id   AF-A0A506XNP5-F1
#
_cell.length_a   1.000
_cell.length_b   1.000
_cell.length_c   1.000
_cell.angle_alpha   90.00
_cell.angle_beta   90.00
_cell.angle_gamma   90.00
#
_symmetry.space_group_name_H-M   'P 1'
#
loop_
_entity.id
_entity.type
_entity.pdbx_description
1 polymer ?
#
loop_
_entity_poly.entity_id
_entity_poly.type
_entity_poly.pdbx_seq_one_letter_code
_entity_poly.pdbx_strand_id
1 'polypeptide(L)'
;MSDSSAKTPPAPKGSASTAKKGGATPKANGGVTKTRRTAAGPASAAARAGRAENREARGAVTATAVRPSRSGRPGGPLPGAPSARKATVGDWIGGARPQTLALAIAPVALGTAIAGLTAGGWSQHWVRALACLVVALALQIGVNYANDYSDGVRGTDAVRQGPARLVGSGRAKPRTVRNVAFVFFGIAALAGLFLTWRSGQWWLIAVGAVCIVAAWFYTGGKRPYGYNALGELFVFVFFGLVATVGTMFVQVGTVVPEAWIAGVAAGLFACAVLMVNNLRDREQDAKAGKRTLAVLIGDLPSRIAFAVLLLAPFGINVFFLLLFDNALYVFFVLIAAVPAVVITLTAKTSKELVLALRLSVLSSLAFGLALAAAISF
;
A
#
# COMPACT_ATOMS: atom_id res chain seq x y z
N MET A 1 50.36 3.87 53.55
CA MET A 1 50.84 2.69 54.31
C MET A 1 49.94 1.51 53.95
N SER A 2 50.54 0.48 53.35
CA SER A 2 50.08 -0.94 53.18
C SER A 2 48.66 -1.16 52.61
N ASP A 3 48.39 -1.56 51.36
CA ASP A 3 48.97 -2.52 50.39
C ASP A 3 48.34 -3.93 50.44
N SER A 4 48.27 -4.54 49.24
CA SER A 4 47.87 -5.90 48.85
C SER A 4 46.43 -6.07 48.30
N SER A 5 46.09 -6.38 47.04
CA SER A 5 46.69 -7.01 45.83
C SER A 5 46.02 -8.34 45.45
N ALA A 6 45.61 -8.42 44.18
CA ALA A 6 45.47 -9.62 43.32
C ALA A 6 44.24 -10.55 43.54
N LYS A 7 43.63 -11.23 42.56
CA LYS A 7 44.04 -11.65 41.19
C LYS A 7 42.80 -12.23 40.45
N THR A 8 42.76 -12.14 39.12
CA THR A 8 41.85 -12.88 38.21
C THR A 8 42.73 -13.69 37.21
N PRO A 9 42.19 -14.53 36.31
CA PRO A 9 41.68 -15.92 36.42
C PRO A 9 42.67 -16.95 35.79
N PRO A 10 42.22 -18.20 35.48
CA PRO A 10 42.46 -18.66 34.09
C PRO A 10 41.30 -19.42 33.42
N ALA A 11 41.41 -19.49 32.09
CA ALA A 11 40.51 -20.06 31.07
C ALA A 11 40.71 -21.59 30.87
N PRO A 12 39.97 -22.25 29.94
CA PRO A 12 39.74 -23.70 29.92
C PRO A 12 40.81 -24.49 29.16
N LYS A 13 40.92 -25.80 29.44
CA LYS A 13 41.77 -26.75 28.70
C LYS A 13 40.93 -27.72 27.85
N GLY A 14 41.35 -27.89 26.58
CA GLY A 14 40.98 -29.01 25.68
C GLY A 14 41.58 -30.35 26.15
N SER A 15 41.51 -31.49 25.45
CA SER A 15 41.44 -31.80 24.02
C SER A 15 41.20 -33.31 23.81
N ALA A 16 40.70 -33.71 22.62
CA ALA A 16 41.06 -34.85 21.72
C ALA A 16 41.51 -36.23 22.33
N SER A 17 41.25 -37.44 21.80
CA SER A 17 41.13 -37.98 20.43
C SER A 17 40.90 -39.52 20.49
N THR A 18 40.55 -40.12 19.33
CA THR A 18 40.70 -41.53 18.85
C THR A 18 39.57 -42.54 19.09
N ALA A 19 39.29 -43.54 18.22
CA ALA A 19 39.43 -43.77 16.77
C ALA A 19 38.81 -45.15 16.43
N LYS A 20 38.33 -45.33 15.17
CA LYS A 20 38.13 -46.59 14.40
C LYS A 20 37.00 -47.54 14.87
N LYS A 21 36.28 -48.30 14.02
CA LYS A 21 36.58 -48.86 12.68
C LYS A 21 35.31 -49.47 12.03
N GLY A 22 35.26 -49.46 10.69
CA GLY A 22 34.62 -50.48 9.82
C GLY A 22 33.20 -50.18 9.34
N GLY A 23 32.84 -50.26 8.05
CA GLY A 23 33.59 -50.63 6.85
C GLY A 23 32.64 -50.80 5.65
N ALA A 24 33.23 -50.66 4.45
CA ALA A 24 32.81 -51.20 3.15
C ALA A 24 31.61 -50.58 2.37
N THR A 25 31.96 -49.63 1.50
CA THR A 25 31.48 -49.49 0.10
C THR A 25 32.06 -50.59 -0.81
N PRO A 26 31.85 -50.59 -2.15
CA PRO A 26 30.70 -50.25 -3.02
C PRO A 26 30.46 -51.33 -4.11
N LYS A 27 29.49 -51.15 -5.02
CA LYS A 27 29.73 -51.34 -6.47
C LYS A 27 28.58 -50.81 -7.34
N ALA A 28 28.97 -49.98 -8.31
CA ALA A 28 28.21 -49.62 -9.50
C ALA A 28 28.31 -50.73 -10.55
N ASN A 29 27.29 -50.90 -11.41
CA ASN A 29 27.36 -50.60 -12.85
C ASN A 29 26.17 -51.19 -13.64
N GLY A 30 25.73 -50.42 -14.64
CA GLY A 30 25.49 -50.96 -15.98
C GLY A 30 24.04 -51.24 -16.38
N GLY A 31 23.70 -50.83 -17.61
CA GLY A 31 22.71 -51.56 -18.42
C GLY A 31 21.66 -50.72 -19.11
N VAL A 32 22.00 -50.21 -20.29
CA VAL A 32 21.09 -49.71 -21.32
C VAL A 32 20.29 -50.86 -21.93
N THR A 33 18.96 -50.75 -22.08
CA THR A 33 18.27 -51.29 -23.26
C THR A 33 16.90 -50.65 -23.52
N LYS A 34 16.75 -50.10 -24.73
CA LYS A 34 15.47 -49.82 -25.39
C LYS A 34 14.83 -51.14 -25.82
N THR A 35 13.51 -51.28 -25.64
CA THR A 35 12.68 -52.14 -26.49
C THR A 35 11.36 -51.46 -26.80
N ARG A 36 11.18 -51.17 -28.08
CA ARG A 36 9.94 -50.78 -28.75
C ARG A 36 9.15 -52.06 -29.00
N ARG A 37 7.88 -52.13 -28.60
CA ARG A 37 6.94 -53.04 -29.26
C ARG A 37 5.50 -52.50 -29.23
N THR A 38 4.96 -52.55 -30.43
CA THR A 38 3.64 -52.21 -30.95
C THR A 38 2.54 -53.09 -30.39
N ALA A 39 1.35 -52.52 -30.16
CA ALA A 39 0.09 -53.23 -30.29
C ALA A 39 -0.99 -52.26 -30.80
N ALA A 40 -1.52 -52.57 -31.98
CA ALA A 40 -2.67 -51.93 -32.59
C ALA A 40 -3.96 -52.60 -32.09
N GLY A 41 -5.04 -51.83 -31.99
CA GLY A 41 -6.40 -52.33 -31.76
C GLY A 41 -7.43 -51.21 -32.01
N PRO A 42 -8.59 -51.47 -32.65
CA PRO A 42 -9.28 -50.52 -33.50
C PRO A 42 -10.53 -49.90 -32.85
N ALA A 43 -10.88 -48.66 -33.20
CA ALA A 43 -12.23 -48.12 -33.02
C ALA A 43 -12.51 -47.02 -34.06
N SER A 44 -12.86 -47.45 -35.27
CA SER A 44 -13.49 -46.63 -36.32
C SER A 44 -14.92 -47.12 -36.48
N ALA A 45 -15.87 -46.51 -35.78
CA ALA A 45 -17.32 -46.68 -36.05
C ALA A 45 -18.17 -45.64 -35.27
N ALA A 46 -17.88 -44.34 -35.42
CA ALA A 46 -18.76 -43.28 -34.89
C ALA A 46 -18.53 -41.93 -35.60
N ALA A 47 -18.57 -41.92 -36.95
CA ALA A 47 -18.44 -40.67 -37.72
C ALA A 47 -19.23 -40.67 -39.05
N ARG A 48 -20.18 -41.60 -39.23
CA ARG A 48 -21.02 -41.69 -40.43
C ARG A 48 -22.48 -42.02 -40.07
N ALA A 49 -23.11 -41.15 -39.30
CA ALA A 49 -24.56 -41.05 -39.18
C ALA A 49 -24.85 -39.60 -38.73
N GLY A 50 -25.51 -38.81 -39.57
CA GLY A 50 -25.76 -37.39 -39.30
C GLY A 50 -25.55 -36.45 -40.50
N ARG A 51 -25.21 -36.98 -41.68
CA ARG A 51 -24.99 -36.17 -42.90
C ARG A 51 -25.97 -36.49 -44.04
N ALA A 52 -27.18 -36.96 -43.70
CA ALA A 52 -28.21 -37.33 -44.68
C ALA A 52 -29.63 -36.87 -44.33
N GLU A 53 -29.81 -35.99 -43.35
CA GLU A 53 -31.11 -35.37 -43.02
C GLU A 53 -30.94 -33.86 -42.93
N ASN A 54 -30.86 -33.18 -44.08
CA ASN A 54 -31.23 -31.75 -44.19
C ASN A 54 -31.18 -31.28 -45.65
N ARG A 55 -31.76 -32.07 -46.56
CA ARG A 55 -31.82 -31.75 -47.98
C ARG A 55 -33.23 -31.81 -48.57
N GLU A 56 -34.24 -31.56 -47.75
CA GLU A 56 -35.64 -31.40 -48.19
C GLU A 56 -36.35 -30.40 -47.28
N ALA A 57 -36.02 -29.10 -47.45
CA ALA A 57 -36.83 -27.97 -46.98
C ALA A 57 -36.29 -26.68 -47.61
N ARG A 58 -36.39 -26.55 -48.93
CA ARG A 58 -36.24 -25.27 -49.64
C ARG A 58 -37.56 -24.93 -50.32
N GLY A 59 -38.55 -24.59 -49.49
CA GLY A 59 -39.77 -23.90 -49.88
C GLY A 59 -39.66 -22.42 -49.51
N ALA A 60 -40.16 -21.57 -50.39
CA ALA A 60 -40.02 -20.12 -50.43
C ALA A 60 -40.12 -19.37 -49.09
N VAL A 61 -39.10 -18.55 -48.80
CA VAL A 61 -39.24 -17.34 -47.98
C VAL A 61 -38.63 -16.19 -48.77
N THR A 62 -39.51 -15.28 -49.19
CA THR A 62 -39.23 -14.00 -49.84
C THR A 62 -38.34 -13.14 -48.94
N ALA A 63 -37.09 -12.95 -49.34
CA ALA A 63 -36.18 -12.01 -48.70
C ALA A 63 -36.54 -10.58 -49.11
N THR A 64 -37.21 -9.84 -48.22
CA THR A 64 -37.39 -8.40 -48.37
C THR A 64 -36.03 -7.73 -48.16
N ALA A 65 -35.41 -7.29 -49.24
CA ALA A 65 -34.13 -6.58 -49.23
C ALA A 65 -34.30 -5.20 -48.58
N VAL A 66 -33.87 -5.06 -47.32
CA VAL A 66 -33.69 -3.76 -46.68
C VAL A 66 -32.45 -3.10 -47.29
N ARG A 67 -32.66 -2.00 -48.03
CA ARG A 67 -31.58 -1.15 -48.56
C ARG A 67 -30.71 -0.62 -47.41
N PRO A 68 -29.36 -0.62 -47.53
CA PRO A 68 -28.53 0.05 -46.54
C PRO A 68 -28.62 1.56 -46.75
N SER A 69 -29.06 2.30 -45.72
CA SER A 69 -29.00 3.76 -45.71
C SER A 69 -27.54 4.20 -45.70
N ARG A 70 -27.12 4.90 -46.76
CA ARG A 70 -25.81 5.56 -46.82
C ARG A 70 -25.78 6.82 -45.94
N SER A 71 -24.62 7.04 -45.33
CA SER A 71 -24.11 8.30 -44.74
C SER A 71 -24.66 8.74 -43.38
N GLY A 72 -24.18 8.08 -42.31
CA GLY A 72 -24.04 8.70 -40.99
C GLY A 72 -22.56 8.74 -40.62
N ARG A 73 -22.01 9.93 -40.34
CA ARG A 73 -20.63 10.10 -39.85
C ARG A 73 -20.43 9.24 -38.58
N PRO A 74 -19.40 8.38 -38.50
CA PRO A 74 -19.12 7.66 -37.25
C PRO A 74 -18.42 8.63 -36.29
N GLY A 75 -19.06 8.96 -35.15
CA GLY A 75 -18.39 9.63 -34.04
C GLY A 75 -19.13 10.77 -33.33
N GLY A 76 -20.40 11.04 -33.65
CA GLY A 76 -21.21 11.92 -32.81
C GLY A 76 -21.61 11.23 -31.50
N PRO A 77 -21.51 11.88 -30.32
CA PRO A 77 -22.06 11.33 -29.08
C PRO A 77 -23.55 11.01 -29.27
N LEU A 78 -23.99 9.85 -28.78
CA LEU A 78 -25.40 9.47 -28.82
C LEU A 78 -26.26 10.57 -28.18
N PRO A 79 -27.35 11.02 -28.82
CA PRO A 79 -28.28 11.96 -28.22
C PRO A 79 -28.86 11.35 -26.93
N GLY A 80 -28.63 11.99 -25.78
CA GLY A 80 -29.23 11.59 -24.51
C GLY A 80 -28.30 11.02 -23.45
N ALA A 81 -26.98 10.90 -23.70
CA ALA A 81 -26.04 10.66 -22.59
C ALA A 81 -26.02 11.91 -21.69
N PRO A 82 -26.37 11.81 -20.38
CA PRO A 82 -26.34 12.97 -19.50
C PRO A 82 -24.94 13.56 -19.51
N SER A 83 -24.80 14.84 -19.90
CA SER A 83 -23.50 15.50 -19.82
C SER A 83 -23.07 15.48 -18.35
N ALA A 84 -21.98 14.77 -18.04
CA ALA A 84 -21.50 14.67 -16.67
C ALA A 84 -21.37 16.10 -16.09
N ARG A 85 -22.07 16.35 -14.97
CA ARG A 85 -22.03 17.65 -14.27
C ARG A 85 -20.57 18.03 -14.04
N LYS A 86 -20.19 19.28 -14.31
CA LYS A 86 -18.84 19.78 -14.02
C LYS A 86 -18.50 19.55 -12.54
N ALA A 87 -17.26 19.14 -12.26
CA ALA A 87 -16.77 18.94 -10.90
C ALA A 87 -16.96 20.20 -10.04
N THR A 88 -17.55 20.01 -8.86
CA THR A 88 -17.70 21.04 -7.83
C THR A 88 -16.45 21.15 -6.96
N VAL A 89 -16.35 22.20 -6.15
CA VAL A 89 -15.29 22.33 -5.13
C VAL A 89 -15.28 21.13 -4.18
N GLY A 90 -16.46 20.65 -3.79
CA GLY A 90 -16.60 19.45 -2.96
C GLY A 90 -16.05 18.19 -3.63
N ASP A 91 -16.19 18.05 -4.95
CA ASP A 91 -15.61 16.91 -5.69
C ASP A 91 -14.08 16.97 -5.71
N TRP A 92 -13.50 18.17 -5.84
CA TRP A 92 -12.04 18.35 -5.77
C TRP A 92 -11.50 18.07 -4.38
N ILE A 93 -12.15 18.58 -3.34
CA ILE A 93 -11.81 18.27 -1.94
C ILE A 93 -11.92 16.77 -1.70
N GLY A 94 -13.00 16.14 -2.16
CA GLY A 94 -13.18 14.68 -2.08
C GLY A 94 -12.07 13.91 -2.80
N GLY A 95 -11.63 14.40 -3.97
CA GLY A 95 -10.51 13.85 -4.73
C GLY A 95 -9.16 13.91 -4.01
N ALA A 96 -8.94 14.93 -3.18
CA ALA A 96 -7.75 15.03 -2.32
C ALA A 96 -7.75 13.99 -1.18
N ARG A 97 -8.90 13.36 -0.89
CA ARG A 97 -9.16 12.38 0.18
C ARG A 97 -8.67 12.86 1.55
N PRO A 98 -9.32 13.88 2.15
CA PRO A 98 -8.91 14.47 3.42
C PRO A 98 -8.72 13.44 4.54
N GLN A 99 -9.48 12.36 4.48
CA GLN A 99 -9.40 11.25 5.44
C GLN A 99 -8.02 10.61 5.40
N THR A 100 -7.38 10.42 4.25
CA THR A 100 -6.07 9.77 4.19
C THR A 100 -4.92 10.71 4.57
N LEU A 101 -5.16 12.02 4.74
CA LEU A 101 -4.13 12.98 5.17
C LEU A 101 -3.65 12.73 6.60
N ALA A 102 -4.49 12.11 7.43
CA ALA A 102 -4.12 11.62 8.75
C ALA A 102 -2.84 10.75 8.73
N LEU A 103 -2.70 9.90 7.70
CA LEU A 103 -1.53 9.03 7.53
C LEU A 103 -0.25 9.81 7.20
N ALA A 104 -0.37 11.04 6.70
CA ALA A 104 0.77 11.93 6.48
C ALA A 104 1.10 12.77 7.72
N ILE A 105 0.09 13.14 8.52
CA ILE A 105 0.26 13.98 9.71
C ILE A 105 0.90 13.19 10.86
N ALA A 106 0.39 12.00 11.18
CA ALA A 106 0.85 11.17 12.30
C ALA A 106 2.37 10.91 12.31
N PRO A 107 3.01 10.41 11.22
CA PRO A 107 4.44 10.15 11.22
C PRO A 107 5.29 11.44 11.36
N VAL A 108 4.84 12.56 10.81
CA VAL A 108 5.53 13.85 10.97
C VAL A 108 5.46 14.32 12.42
N ALA A 109 4.32 14.18 13.08
CA ALA A 109 4.18 14.52 14.50
C ALA A 109 5.12 13.67 15.38
N LEU A 110 5.15 12.34 15.15
CA LEU A 110 6.05 11.42 15.86
C LEU A 110 7.53 11.75 15.63
N GLY A 111 7.93 11.96 14.37
CA GLY A 111 9.32 12.29 14.04
C GLY A 111 9.77 13.62 14.64
N THR A 112 8.86 14.59 14.67
CA THR A 112 9.10 15.88 15.33
C THR A 112 9.23 15.69 16.85
N ALA A 113 8.48 14.75 17.45
CA ALA A 113 8.58 14.46 18.87
C ALA A 113 9.90 13.93 19.32
N ILE A 114 10.39 12.99 18.56
CA ILE A 114 11.63 12.33 18.87
C ILE A 114 12.82 13.26 18.55
N ALA A 115 12.67 14.15 17.55
CA ALA A 115 13.59 15.27 17.36
C ALA A 115 13.60 16.21 18.58
N GLY A 116 12.44 16.56 19.13
CA GLY A 116 12.31 17.40 20.32
C GLY A 116 13.04 16.83 21.54
N LEU A 117 12.94 15.50 21.77
CA LEU A 117 13.71 14.80 22.80
C LEU A 117 15.22 15.00 22.63
N THR A 118 15.70 14.86 21.39
CA THR A 118 17.15 14.89 21.09
C THR A 118 17.72 16.31 21.15
N ALA A 119 16.93 17.31 20.75
CA ALA A 119 17.34 18.71 20.72
C ALA A 119 17.11 19.47 22.03
N GLY A 120 16.50 18.84 23.05
CA GLY A 120 16.11 19.53 24.30
C GLY A 120 14.97 20.52 24.10
N GLY A 121 14.16 20.36 23.04
CA GLY A 121 13.01 21.22 22.76
C GLY A 121 12.65 21.33 21.27
N TRP A 122 11.40 21.73 21.02
CA TRP A 122 10.78 21.77 19.68
C TRP A 122 10.92 23.12 18.98
N SER A 123 11.09 24.18 19.77
CA SER A 123 11.01 25.58 19.32
C SER A 123 12.12 25.97 18.34
N GLN A 124 13.23 25.23 18.31
CA GLN A 124 14.35 25.56 17.42
C GLN A 124 14.14 25.05 15.99
N HIS A 125 13.20 24.12 15.76
CA HIS A 125 13.06 23.42 14.47
C HIS A 125 11.64 23.38 13.90
N TRP A 126 10.69 24.13 14.47
CA TRP A 126 9.28 24.14 14.02
C TRP A 126 9.10 24.48 12.53
N VAL A 127 9.96 25.34 11.95
CA VAL A 127 9.93 25.66 10.51
C VAL A 127 10.24 24.43 9.66
N ARG A 128 11.20 23.61 10.08
CA ARG A 128 11.55 22.35 9.41
C ARG A 128 10.43 21.34 9.58
N ALA A 129 9.83 21.24 10.77
CA ALA A 129 8.66 20.38 11.02
C ALA A 129 7.47 20.75 10.11
N LEU A 130 7.17 22.04 9.98
CA LEU A 130 6.12 22.54 9.09
C LEU A 130 6.42 22.22 7.61
N ALA A 131 7.67 22.38 7.19
CA ALA A 131 8.07 22.00 5.83
C ALA A 131 7.95 20.49 5.58
N CYS A 132 8.29 19.63 6.57
CA CYS A 132 8.04 18.18 6.49
C CYS A 132 6.55 17.87 6.33
N LEU A 133 5.70 18.58 7.09
CA LEU A 133 4.26 18.42 7.00
C LEU A 133 3.75 18.82 5.61
N VAL A 134 4.24 19.92 5.04
CA VAL A 134 3.92 20.34 3.66
C VAL A 134 4.36 19.27 2.66
N VAL A 135 5.57 18.72 2.77
CA VAL A 135 6.03 17.62 1.89
C VAL A 135 5.09 16.42 1.99
N ALA A 136 4.81 15.95 3.21
CA ALA A 136 4.00 14.75 3.43
C ALA A 136 2.56 14.93 2.91
N LEU A 137 1.92 16.07 3.22
CA LEU A 137 0.57 16.38 2.75
C LEU A 137 0.53 16.54 1.23
N ALA A 138 1.47 17.29 0.65
CA ALA A 138 1.50 17.52 -0.80
C ALA A 138 1.75 16.22 -1.57
N LEU A 139 2.66 15.35 -1.12
CA LEU A 139 2.85 14.03 -1.73
C LEU A 139 1.59 13.17 -1.62
N GLN A 140 0.94 13.12 -0.45
CA GLN A 140 -0.28 12.35 -0.25
C GLN A 140 -1.43 12.83 -1.16
N ILE A 141 -1.63 14.14 -1.27
CA ILE A 141 -2.65 14.73 -2.15
C ILE A 141 -2.30 14.46 -3.62
N GLY A 142 -1.03 14.63 -4.01
CA GLY A 142 -0.54 14.35 -5.35
C GLY A 142 -0.77 12.89 -5.76
N VAL A 143 -0.45 11.94 -4.88
CA VAL A 143 -0.73 10.51 -5.10
C VAL A 143 -2.22 10.24 -5.22
N ASN A 144 -3.06 10.88 -4.41
CA ASN A 144 -4.51 10.71 -4.48
C ASN A 144 -5.09 11.12 -5.84
N TYR A 145 -4.64 12.26 -6.39
CA TYR A 145 -5.02 12.67 -7.75
C TYR A 145 -4.37 11.83 -8.85
N ALA A 146 -3.12 11.40 -8.67
CA ALA A 146 -2.46 10.49 -9.61
C ALA A 146 -3.20 9.15 -9.70
N ASN A 147 -3.72 8.65 -8.58
CA ASN A 147 -4.54 7.46 -8.49
C ASN A 147 -5.90 7.65 -9.19
N ASP A 148 -6.58 8.78 -8.96
CA ASP A 148 -7.85 9.12 -9.63
C ASP A 148 -7.66 9.19 -11.16
N TYR A 149 -6.61 9.87 -11.61
CA TYR A 149 -6.24 9.92 -13.01
C TYR A 149 -5.95 8.54 -13.61
N SER A 150 -5.07 7.77 -12.98
CA SER A 150 -4.56 6.52 -13.56
C SER A 150 -5.63 5.43 -13.63
N ASP A 151 -6.40 5.24 -12.56
CA ASP A 151 -7.48 4.25 -12.53
C ASP A 151 -8.67 4.70 -13.41
N GLY A 152 -8.94 6.01 -13.49
CA GLY A 152 -9.99 6.57 -14.32
C GLY A 152 -9.71 6.39 -15.82
N VAL A 153 -8.47 6.64 -16.26
CA VAL A 153 -8.07 6.42 -17.67
C VAL A 153 -8.04 4.93 -18.03
N ARG A 154 -7.70 4.05 -17.07
CA ARG A 154 -7.74 2.59 -17.27
C ARG A 154 -9.16 1.99 -17.24
N GLY A 155 -10.18 2.77 -16.88
CA GLY A 155 -11.56 2.30 -16.77
C GLY A 155 -11.85 1.44 -15.53
N THR A 156 -10.90 1.33 -14.61
CA THR A 156 -11.04 0.52 -13.38
C THR A 156 -12.10 1.08 -12.43
N ASP A 157 -12.35 2.39 -12.49
CA ASP A 157 -13.35 3.07 -11.66
C ASP A 157 -14.79 2.99 -12.20
N ALA A 158 -15.05 2.32 -13.34
CA ALA A 158 -16.38 2.22 -13.94
C ALA A 158 -17.41 1.42 -13.10
N VAL A 159 -16.94 0.50 -12.24
CA VAL A 159 -17.79 -0.39 -11.42
C VAL A 159 -17.43 -0.31 -9.93
N ARG A 160 -16.98 0.87 -9.47
CA ARG A 160 -16.45 1.10 -8.12
C ARG A 160 -17.54 1.11 -7.04
N GLN A 161 -17.26 0.48 -5.89
CA GLN A 161 -18.16 0.50 -4.72
C GLN A 161 -17.94 1.68 -3.75
N GLY A 162 -16.81 2.39 -3.86
CA GLY A 162 -16.49 3.60 -3.09
C GLY A 162 -17.03 4.89 -3.75
N PRO A 163 -16.78 6.07 -3.14
CA PRO A 163 -17.20 7.36 -3.70
C PRO A 163 -16.74 7.54 -5.14
N ALA A 164 -17.58 8.22 -5.93
CA ALA A 164 -17.29 8.47 -7.34
C ALA A 164 -16.02 9.33 -7.49
N ARG A 165 -15.14 8.89 -8.39
CA ARG A 165 -13.87 9.58 -8.72
C ARG A 165 -14.06 10.65 -9.78
N LEU A 166 -13.17 11.65 -9.80
CA LEU A 166 -13.28 12.80 -10.72
C LEU A 166 -13.22 12.37 -12.19
N VAL A 167 -12.22 11.56 -12.54
CA VAL A 167 -12.05 11.07 -13.92
C VAL A 167 -13.04 9.96 -14.23
N GLY A 168 -13.17 8.96 -13.34
CA GLY A 168 -14.04 7.81 -13.55
C GLY A 168 -15.53 8.17 -13.73
N SER A 169 -15.97 9.30 -13.15
CA SER A 169 -17.35 9.79 -13.32
C SER A 169 -17.55 10.79 -14.46
N GLY A 170 -16.49 11.12 -15.22
CA GLY A 170 -16.54 12.10 -16.31
C GLY A 170 -16.68 13.56 -15.84
N ARG A 171 -16.66 13.84 -14.54
CA ARG A 171 -16.83 15.19 -13.97
C ARG A 171 -15.63 16.11 -14.20
N ALA A 172 -14.44 15.54 -14.37
CA ALA A 172 -13.22 16.28 -14.71
C ALA A 172 -12.44 15.60 -15.84
N LYS A 173 -11.78 16.40 -16.68
CA LYS A 173 -10.92 15.89 -17.75
C LYS A 173 -9.67 15.21 -17.14
N PRO A 174 -9.25 14.02 -17.63
CA PRO A 174 -8.05 13.34 -17.13
C PRO A 174 -6.81 14.22 -17.10
N ARG A 175 -6.58 15.02 -18.17
CA ARG A 175 -5.44 15.95 -18.25
C ARG A 175 -5.42 16.97 -17.10
N THR A 176 -6.58 17.46 -16.69
CA THR A 176 -6.69 18.42 -15.59
C THR A 176 -6.31 17.77 -14.27
N VAL A 177 -6.87 16.60 -13.97
CA VAL A 177 -6.56 15.85 -12.72
C VAL A 177 -5.08 15.48 -12.65
N ARG A 178 -4.48 15.06 -13.77
CA ARG A 178 -3.04 14.80 -13.88
C ARG A 178 -2.21 16.04 -13.57
N ASN A 179 -2.58 17.19 -14.13
CA ASN A 179 -1.83 18.43 -13.90
C ASN A 179 -1.92 18.87 -12.43
N VAL A 180 -3.08 18.69 -11.78
CA VAL A 180 -3.23 18.94 -10.34
C VAL A 180 -2.31 18.03 -9.53
N ALA A 181 -2.22 16.73 -9.87
CA ALA A 181 -1.25 15.83 -9.22
C ALA A 181 0.19 16.34 -9.33
N PHE A 182 0.61 16.81 -10.51
CA PHE A 182 1.95 17.37 -10.72
C PHE A 182 2.19 18.70 -9.99
N VAL A 183 1.17 19.54 -9.84
CA VAL A 183 1.27 20.77 -9.02
C VAL A 183 1.59 20.40 -7.57
N PHE A 184 0.90 19.42 -7.00
CA PHE A 184 1.17 18.96 -5.64
C PHE A 184 2.55 18.29 -5.50
N PHE A 185 3.00 17.52 -6.49
CA PHE A 185 4.39 17.05 -6.52
C PHE A 185 5.41 18.19 -6.62
N GLY A 186 5.09 19.25 -7.35
CA GLY A 186 5.90 20.48 -7.39
C GLY A 186 5.98 21.18 -6.04
N ILE A 187 4.86 21.30 -5.32
CA ILE A 187 4.82 21.86 -3.95
C ILE A 187 5.69 21.02 -3.02
N ALA A 188 5.56 19.69 -3.07
CA ALA A 188 6.40 18.78 -2.29
C ALA A 188 7.90 18.94 -2.63
N ALA A 189 8.24 19.07 -3.92
CA ALA A 189 9.62 19.28 -4.36
C ALA A 189 10.19 20.60 -3.83
N LEU A 190 9.43 21.70 -3.90
CA LEU A 190 9.86 23.00 -3.39
C LEU A 190 10.09 22.98 -1.88
N ALA A 191 9.16 22.39 -1.11
CA ALA A 191 9.33 22.23 0.32
C ALA A 191 10.51 21.30 0.68
N GLY A 192 10.72 20.22 -0.09
CA GLY A 192 11.86 19.31 0.06
C GLY A 192 13.20 19.98 -0.27
N LEU A 193 13.25 20.83 -1.29
CA LEU A 193 14.44 21.63 -1.61
C LEU A 193 14.73 22.65 -0.52
N PHE A 194 13.72 23.30 0.03
CA PHE A 194 13.86 24.17 1.19
C PHE A 194 14.45 23.42 2.40
N LEU A 195 13.96 22.22 2.70
CA LEU A 195 14.51 21.36 3.76
C LEU A 195 15.96 20.97 3.49
N THR A 196 16.29 20.60 2.26
CA THR A 196 17.65 20.26 1.83
C THR A 196 18.60 21.43 2.06
N TRP A 197 18.22 22.62 1.57
CA TRP A 197 19.00 23.84 1.75
C TRP A 197 19.18 24.20 3.22
N ARG A 198 18.11 24.11 4.03
CA ARG A 198 18.14 24.50 5.45
C ARG A 198 18.88 23.51 6.34
N SER A 199 18.92 22.22 5.98
CA SER A 199 19.64 21.16 6.70
C SER A 199 21.10 20.99 6.22
N GLY A 200 21.43 21.46 5.01
CA GLY A 200 22.73 21.25 4.37
C GLY A 200 22.91 19.82 3.81
N GLN A 201 21.88 18.98 3.85
CA GLN A 201 21.95 17.56 3.52
C GLN A 201 21.53 17.32 2.06
N TRP A 202 22.42 17.65 1.12
CA TRP A 202 22.13 17.62 -0.33
C TRP A 202 21.71 16.25 -0.89
N TRP A 203 22.11 15.15 -0.24
CA TRP A 203 21.69 13.80 -0.62
C TRP A 203 20.18 13.57 -0.47
N LEU A 204 19.46 14.40 0.32
CA LEU A 204 18.01 14.36 0.45
C LEU A 204 17.28 14.70 -0.85
N ILE A 205 17.92 15.36 -1.81
CA ILE A 205 17.37 15.55 -3.16
C ILE A 205 17.08 14.19 -3.81
N ALA A 206 18.00 13.23 -3.68
CA ALA A 206 17.83 11.90 -4.22
C ALA A 206 16.66 11.17 -3.54
N VAL A 207 16.54 11.30 -2.21
CA VAL A 207 15.41 10.73 -1.45
C VAL A 207 14.08 11.33 -1.91
N GLY A 208 14.00 12.66 -2.03
CA GLY A 208 12.81 13.35 -2.52
C GLY A 208 12.42 12.95 -3.94
N ALA A 209 13.41 12.80 -4.84
CA ALA A 209 13.20 12.29 -6.19
C ALA A 209 12.63 10.87 -6.17
N VAL A 210 13.19 9.97 -5.35
CA VAL A 210 12.67 8.60 -5.17
C VAL A 210 11.24 8.62 -4.64
N CYS A 211 10.91 9.49 -3.68
CA CYS A 211 9.53 9.65 -3.17
C CYS A 211 8.54 10.05 -4.28
N ILE A 212 8.89 11.03 -5.13
CA ILE A 212 8.03 11.48 -6.24
C ILE A 212 7.88 10.38 -7.30
N VAL A 213 8.97 9.69 -7.64
CA VAL A 213 8.96 8.58 -8.60
C VAL A 213 8.10 7.44 -8.06
N ALA A 214 8.29 7.04 -6.81
CA ALA A 214 7.46 6.03 -6.16
C ALA A 214 5.99 6.44 -6.16
N ALA A 215 5.69 7.67 -5.72
CA ALA A 215 4.34 8.24 -5.73
C ALA A 215 3.65 8.13 -7.09
N TRP A 216 4.36 8.43 -8.19
CA TRP A 216 3.80 8.31 -9.54
C TRP A 216 3.63 6.86 -10.00
N PHE A 217 4.65 6.01 -9.83
CA PHE A 217 4.61 4.62 -10.30
C PHE A 217 3.80 3.68 -9.40
N TYR A 218 3.30 4.16 -8.26
CA TYR A 218 2.38 3.42 -7.40
C TYR A 218 1.12 2.99 -8.17
N THR A 219 0.52 3.90 -8.94
CA THR A 219 -0.62 3.62 -9.83
C THR A 219 -0.38 4.00 -11.29
N GLY A 220 0.55 4.90 -11.58
CA GLY A 220 0.91 5.31 -12.94
C GLY A 220 1.79 4.30 -13.70
N GLY A 221 1.97 4.54 -14.99
CA GLY A 221 2.86 3.72 -15.84
C GLY A 221 2.24 2.44 -16.43
N LYS A 222 3.06 1.61 -17.08
CA LYS A 222 2.61 0.36 -17.72
C LYS A 222 2.42 -0.79 -16.72
N ARG A 223 3.17 -0.78 -15.61
CA ARG A 223 3.19 -1.83 -14.58
C ARG A 223 3.24 -1.19 -13.18
N PRO A 224 2.12 -0.66 -12.69
CA PRO A 224 2.08 -0.04 -11.36
C PRO A 224 2.37 -1.08 -10.30
N TYR A 225 3.34 -0.80 -9.42
CA TYR A 225 3.72 -1.78 -8.40
C TYR A 225 2.65 -1.94 -7.31
N GLY A 226 1.77 -0.93 -7.13
CA GLY A 226 0.61 -1.04 -6.24
C GLY A 226 -0.37 -2.13 -6.63
N TYR A 227 -0.30 -2.66 -7.87
CA TYR A 227 -1.15 -3.77 -8.33
C TYR A 227 -0.47 -5.14 -8.21
N ASN A 228 0.74 -5.21 -7.65
CA ASN A 228 1.57 -6.43 -7.59
C ASN A 228 1.86 -6.87 -6.14
N ALA A 229 0.93 -6.67 -5.21
CA ALA A 229 1.02 -7.03 -3.79
C ALA A 229 2.22 -6.43 -3.03
N LEU A 230 2.84 -5.39 -3.60
CA LEU A 230 3.90 -4.63 -2.96
C LEU A 230 3.35 -3.38 -2.24
N GLY A 231 2.03 -3.13 -2.32
CA GLY A 231 1.42 -1.92 -1.79
C GLY A 231 1.75 -1.69 -0.32
N GLU A 232 1.55 -2.72 0.52
CA GLU A 232 1.78 -2.72 1.96
C GLU A 232 3.25 -2.44 2.29
N LEU A 233 4.20 -3.07 1.59
CA LEU A 233 5.63 -2.81 1.78
C LEU A 233 6.00 -1.35 1.51
N PHE A 234 5.50 -0.78 0.40
CA PHE A 234 5.82 0.59 0.05
C PHE A 234 5.16 1.60 0.98
N VAL A 235 3.90 1.40 1.39
CA VAL A 235 3.29 2.32 2.36
C VAL A 235 3.99 2.22 3.72
N PHE A 236 4.41 1.03 4.16
CA PHE A 236 5.21 0.87 5.37
C PHE A 236 6.51 1.69 5.32
N VAL A 237 7.25 1.59 4.22
CA VAL A 237 8.52 2.31 4.05
C VAL A 237 8.29 3.82 3.95
N PHE A 238 7.41 4.29 3.07
CA PHE A 238 7.28 5.72 2.80
C PHE A 238 6.46 6.47 3.86
N PHE A 239 5.32 5.92 4.29
CA PHE A 239 4.46 6.55 5.29
C PHE A 239 4.91 6.26 6.72
N GLY A 240 5.57 5.13 6.97
CA GLY A 240 6.13 4.81 8.27
C GLY A 240 7.54 5.36 8.43
N LEU A 241 8.51 4.65 7.85
CA LEU A 241 9.93 4.87 8.11
C LEU A 241 10.43 6.22 7.55
N VAL A 242 10.29 6.46 6.25
CA VAL A 242 10.81 7.66 5.59
C VAL A 242 10.16 8.91 6.16
N ALA A 243 8.82 8.92 6.34
CA ALA A 243 8.13 10.07 6.90
C ALA A 243 8.55 10.35 8.35
N THR A 244 8.61 9.35 9.22
CA THR A 244 8.93 9.54 10.65
C THR A 244 10.41 9.83 10.87
N VAL A 245 11.28 8.93 10.40
CA VAL A 245 12.73 9.02 10.59
C VAL A 245 13.31 10.19 9.79
N GLY A 246 12.83 10.40 8.55
CA GLY A 246 13.23 11.55 7.74
C GLY A 246 12.85 12.87 8.40
N THR A 247 11.65 12.96 9.00
CA THR A 247 11.22 14.16 9.74
C THR A 247 12.14 14.45 10.92
N MET A 248 12.54 13.44 11.69
CA MET A 248 13.51 13.62 12.76
C MET A 248 14.86 14.08 12.18
N PHE A 249 15.38 13.35 11.19
CA PHE A 249 16.71 13.59 10.63
C PHE A 249 16.86 15.01 10.08
N VAL A 250 15.89 15.52 9.32
CA VAL A 250 16.01 16.88 8.77
C VAL A 250 15.94 17.96 9.85
N GLN A 251 15.35 17.66 11.00
CA GLN A 251 15.27 18.58 12.12
C GLN A 251 16.56 18.63 12.92
N VAL A 252 17.12 17.48 13.32
CA VAL A 252 18.24 17.42 14.27
C VAL A 252 19.55 16.85 13.69
N GLY A 253 19.53 16.32 12.47
CA GLY A 253 20.71 15.79 11.77
C GLY A 253 21.14 14.39 12.19
N THR A 254 20.39 13.74 13.10
CA THR A 254 20.67 12.39 13.60
C THR A 254 19.38 11.57 13.65
N VAL A 255 19.53 10.26 13.86
CA VAL A 255 18.41 9.32 14.03
C VAL A 255 18.67 8.45 15.24
N VAL A 256 17.66 8.28 16.09
CA VAL A 256 17.72 7.42 17.28
C VAL A 256 16.76 6.23 17.13
N PRO A 257 16.95 5.12 17.88
CA PRO A 257 16.11 3.93 17.78
C PRO A 257 14.61 4.20 17.92
N GLU A 258 14.22 5.14 18.78
CA GLU A 258 12.84 5.54 19.03
C GLU A 258 12.15 6.00 17.74
N ALA A 259 12.87 6.71 16.85
CA ALA A 259 12.30 7.18 15.58
C ALA A 259 12.02 6.03 14.62
N TRP A 260 12.87 5.01 14.61
CA TRP A 260 12.64 3.80 13.83
C TRP A 260 11.45 3.02 14.38
N ILE A 261 11.38 2.84 15.69
CA ILE A 261 10.30 2.12 16.37
C ILE A 261 8.95 2.83 16.17
N ALA A 262 8.90 4.16 16.32
CA ALA A 262 7.72 4.97 16.02
C ALA A 262 7.35 4.92 14.53
N GLY A 263 8.35 4.92 13.64
CA GLY A 263 8.16 4.77 12.20
C GLY A 263 7.54 3.42 11.83
N VAL A 264 7.93 2.33 12.52
CA VAL A 264 7.29 1.02 12.37
C VAL A 264 5.82 1.11 12.79
N ALA A 265 5.49 1.72 13.93
CA ALA A 265 4.11 1.89 14.37
C ALA A 265 3.26 2.66 13.35
N ALA A 266 3.75 3.80 12.85
CA ALA A 266 3.07 4.57 11.80
C ALA A 266 2.91 3.78 10.49
N GLY A 267 3.94 3.03 10.09
CA GLY A 267 3.90 2.17 8.91
C GLY A 267 2.88 1.04 9.02
N LEU A 268 2.77 0.40 10.18
CA LEU A 268 1.77 -0.64 10.45
C LEU A 268 0.34 -0.10 10.34
N PHE A 269 0.07 1.10 10.87
CA PHE A 269 -1.21 1.78 10.66
C PHE A 269 -1.50 2.07 9.18
N ALA A 270 -0.50 2.57 8.43
CA ALA A 270 -0.65 2.82 7.00
C ALA A 270 -0.96 1.51 6.24
N CYS A 271 -0.30 0.41 6.59
CA CYS A 271 -0.60 -0.93 6.06
C CYS A 271 -2.00 -1.40 6.43
N ALA A 272 -2.46 -1.20 7.67
CA ALA A 272 -3.81 -1.57 8.09
C ALA A 272 -4.87 -0.83 7.28
N VAL A 273 -4.72 0.50 7.10
CA VAL A 273 -5.64 1.31 6.30
C VAL A 273 -5.65 0.86 4.84
N LEU A 274 -4.49 0.53 4.26
CA LEU A 274 -4.42 -0.01 2.91
C LEU A 274 -5.06 -1.41 2.81
N MET A 275 -4.83 -2.28 3.80
CA MET A 275 -5.35 -3.65 3.84
C MET A 275 -6.88 -3.67 3.87
N VAL A 276 -7.52 -2.87 4.73
CA VAL A 276 -9.00 -2.79 4.76
C VAL A 276 -9.57 -2.18 3.48
N ASN A 277 -8.84 -1.25 2.85
CA ASN A 277 -9.22 -0.72 1.54
C ASN A 277 -9.13 -1.80 0.44
N ASN A 278 -8.06 -2.59 0.43
CA ASN A 278 -7.86 -3.69 -0.51
C ASN A 278 -8.86 -4.83 -0.28
N LEU A 279 -9.24 -5.08 0.97
CA LEU A 279 -10.26 -6.06 1.34
C LEU A 279 -11.63 -5.65 0.80
N ARG A 280 -12.02 -4.38 0.95
CA ARG A 280 -13.27 -3.84 0.40
C ARG A 280 -13.38 -4.01 -1.11
N ASP A 281 -12.29 -3.74 -1.82
CA ASP A 281 -12.27 -3.74 -3.28
C ASP A 281 -11.82 -5.10 -3.87
N ARG A 282 -11.60 -6.13 -3.03
CA ARG A 282 -10.95 -7.41 -3.40
C ARG A 282 -11.58 -8.09 -4.62
N GLU A 283 -12.90 -8.26 -4.65
CA GLU A 283 -13.58 -8.94 -5.76
C GLU A 283 -13.48 -8.15 -7.07
N GLN A 284 -13.60 -6.83 -6.98
CA GLN A 284 -13.51 -5.94 -8.15
C GLN A 284 -12.08 -5.89 -8.68
N ASP A 285 -11.09 -5.81 -7.78
CA ASP A 285 -9.68 -5.81 -8.12
C ASP A 285 -9.26 -7.13 -8.78
N ALA A 286 -9.76 -8.27 -8.30
CA ALA A 286 -9.55 -9.56 -8.95
C ALA A 286 -10.14 -9.60 -10.37
N LYS A 287 -11.38 -9.11 -10.57
CA LYS A 287 -12.02 -9.01 -11.89
C LYS A 287 -11.26 -8.07 -12.85
N ALA A 288 -10.64 -7.02 -12.32
CA ALA A 288 -9.82 -6.08 -13.07
C ALA A 288 -8.38 -6.57 -13.31
N GLY A 289 -8.02 -7.79 -12.88
CA GLY A 289 -6.69 -8.37 -13.05
C GLY A 289 -5.61 -7.79 -12.13
N LYS A 290 -6.00 -7.03 -11.09
CA LYS A 290 -5.05 -6.56 -10.06
C LYS A 290 -4.72 -7.69 -9.09
N ARG A 291 -3.46 -7.75 -8.68
CA ARG A 291 -2.96 -8.72 -7.70
C ARG A 291 -2.54 -7.97 -6.42
N THR A 292 -3.50 -7.35 -5.74
CA THR A 292 -3.25 -6.77 -4.40
C THR A 292 -2.97 -7.89 -3.39
N LEU A 293 -2.37 -7.57 -2.24
CA LEU A 293 -2.09 -8.58 -1.22
C LEU A 293 -3.38 -9.28 -0.78
N ALA A 294 -4.48 -8.54 -0.62
CA ALA A 294 -5.78 -9.10 -0.26
C ALA A 294 -6.37 -10.05 -1.31
N VAL A 295 -6.10 -9.80 -2.60
CA VAL A 295 -6.47 -10.73 -3.67
C VAL A 295 -5.66 -12.03 -3.56
N LEU A 296 -4.35 -11.94 -3.28
CA LEU A 296 -3.45 -13.09 -3.20
C LEU A 296 -3.71 -13.97 -1.98
N ILE A 297 -3.86 -13.38 -0.78
CA ILE A 297 -3.96 -14.14 0.47
C ILE A 297 -5.41 -14.54 0.81
N GLY A 298 -6.40 -13.96 0.14
CA GLY A 298 -7.82 -14.27 0.36
C GLY A 298 -8.47 -13.46 1.48
N ASP A 299 -9.78 -13.63 1.66
CA ASP A 299 -10.61 -12.80 2.55
C ASP A 299 -10.22 -12.95 4.04
N LEU A 300 -10.29 -14.17 4.59
CA LEU A 300 -10.00 -14.41 6.00
C LEU A 300 -8.57 -14.01 6.40
N PRO A 301 -7.50 -14.40 5.69
CA PRO A 301 -6.15 -13.97 6.03
C PRO A 301 -5.96 -12.45 5.92
N SER A 302 -6.66 -11.76 5.02
CA SER A 302 -6.64 -10.29 4.93
C SER A 302 -7.26 -9.63 6.16
N ARG A 303 -8.37 -10.18 6.67
CA ARG A 303 -9.02 -9.69 7.90
C ARG A 303 -8.13 -9.87 9.13
N ILE A 304 -7.45 -11.02 9.22
CA ILE A 304 -6.48 -11.29 10.29
C ILE A 304 -5.27 -10.35 10.16
N ALA A 305 -4.71 -10.21 8.96
CA ALA A 305 -3.60 -9.30 8.70
C ALA A 305 -3.96 -7.86 9.07
N PHE A 306 -5.15 -7.39 8.71
CA PHE A 306 -5.65 -6.09 9.14
C PHE A 306 -5.66 -5.95 10.67
N ALA A 307 -6.22 -6.93 11.39
CA ALA A 307 -6.30 -6.88 12.84
C ALA A 307 -4.91 -6.80 13.50
N VAL A 308 -3.96 -7.62 13.02
CA VAL A 308 -2.57 -7.61 13.50
C VAL A 308 -1.91 -6.27 13.19
N LEU A 309 -2.00 -5.78 11.97
CA LEU A 309 -1.41 -4.50 11.55
C LEU A 309 -1.97 -3.32 12.35
N LEU A 310 -3.27 -3.35 12.70
CA LEU A 310 -3.91 -2.27 13.45
C LEU A 310 -3.58 -2.32 14.96
N LEU A 311 -3.40 -3.52 15.54
CA LEU A 311 -3.17 -3.69 16.98
C LEU A 311 -1.69 -3.77 17.37
N ALA A 312 -0.79 -4.20 16.48
CA ALA A 312 0.64 -4.28 16.74
C ALA A 312 1.28 -2.94 17.20
N PRO A 313 0.87 -1.76 16.71
CA PRO A 313 1.35 -0.47 17.24
C PRO A 313 1.13 -0.29 18.75
N PHE A 314 0.11 -0.91 19.34
CA PHE A 314 -0.12 -0.85 20.78
C PHE A 314 0.87 -1.71 21.57
N GLY A 315 1.36 -2.80 20.97
CA GLY A 315 2.50 -3.55 21.50
C GLY A 315 3.79 -2.72 21.47
N ILE A 316 3.99 -1.92 20.40
CA ILE A 316 5.09 -0.95 20.33
C ILE A 316 4.91 0.15 21.38
N ASN A 317 3.69 0.58 21.67
CA ASN A 317 3.43 1.57 22.71
C ASN A 317 3.85 1.09 24.12
N VAL A 318 3.86 -0.22 24.38
CA VAL A 318 4.40 -0.75 25.65
C VAL A 318 5.87 -0.40 25.81
N PHE A 319 6.67 -0.41 24.73
CA PHE A 319 8.06 0.06 24.79
C PHE A 319 8.14 1.54 25.17
N PHE A 320 7.31 2.40 24.58
CA PHE A 320 7.27 3.82 24.94
C PHE A 320 6.75 4.08 26.35
N LEU A 321 5.88 3.23 26.88
CA LEU A 321 5.43 3.29 28.28
C LEU A 321 6.57 3.07 29.27
N LEU A 322 7.61 2.32 28.90
CA LEU A 322 8.81 2.16 29.75
C LEU A 322 9.67 3.43 29.80
N LEU A 323 9.47 4.36 28.86
CA LEU A 323 10.25 5.59 28.71
C LEU A 323 9.46 6.84 29.12
N PHE A 324 8.14 6.82 28.92
CA PHE A 324 7.25 7.96 29.10
C PHE A 324 5.94 7.50 29.76
N ASP A 325 5.71 7.89 31.02
CA ASP A 325 4.48 7.52 31.77
C ASP A 325 3.20 7.94 31.04
N ASN A 326 3.24 9.10 30.37
CA ASN A 326 2.14 9.63 29.58
C ASN A 326 1.76 8.75 28.38
N ALA A 327 2.62 7.81 27.96
CA ALA A 327 2.29 6.86 26.89
C ALA A 327 1.18 5.89 27.30
N LEU A 328 0.84 5.80 28.60
CA LEU A 328 -0.34 5.08 29.08
C LEU A 328 -1.62 5.61 28.44
N TYR A 329 -1.72 6.93 28.25
CA TYR A 329 -2.90 7.57 27.67
C TYR A 329 -3.09 7.23 26.18
N VAL A 330 -2.06 6.77 25.48
CA VAL A 330 -2.17 6.33 24.08
C VAL A 330 -3.08 5.11 23.94
N PHE A 331 -3.22 4.29 24.99
CA PHE A 331 -4.13 3.14 24.98
C PHE A 331 -5.61 3.55 24.88
N PHE A 332 -5.99 4.80 25.18
CA PHE A 332 -7.36 5.28 24.92
C PHE A 332 -7.76 5.22 23.44
N VAL A 333 -6.77 5.20 22.53
CA VAL A 333 -7.02 5.02 21.09
C VAL A 333 -7.62 3.63 20.77
N LEU A 334 -7.49 2.64 21.66
CA LEU A 334 -8.15 1.34 21.53
C LEU A 334 -9.67 1.46 21.46
N ILE A 335 -10.27 2.52 22.03
CA ILE A 335 -11.72 2.79 21.92
C ILE A 335 -12.15 2.89 20.45
N ALA A 336 -11.30 3.40 19.56
CA ALA A 336 -11.57 3.43 18.12
C ALA A 336 -11.01 2.20 17.38
N ALA A 337 -9.81 1.72 17.77
CA ALA A 337 -9.14 0.62 17.07
C ALA A 337 -9.84 -0.73 17.26
N VAL A 338 -10.29 -1.06 18.47
CA VAL A 338 -10.95 -2.35 18.75
C VAL A 338 -12.27 -2.50 17.97
N PRO A 339 -13.18 -1.50 17.94
CA PRO A 339 -14.34 -1.58 17.05
C PRO A 339 -13.98 -1.73 15.58
N ALA A 340 -12.92 -1.07 15.09
CA ALA A 340 -12.48 -1.24 13.70
C ALA A 340 -12.06 -2.69 13.39
N VAL A 341 -11.37 -3.35 14.32
CA VAL A 341 -11.02 -4.78 14.23
C VAL A 341 -12.27 -5.65 14.21
N VAL A 342 -13.16 -5.47 15.19
CA VAL A 342 -14.39 -6.28 15.30
C VAL A 342 -15.26 -6.14 14.05
N ILE A 343 -15.46 -4.90 13.57
CA ILE A 343 -16.19 -4.62 12.33
C ILE A 343 -15.52 -5.32 11.15
N THR A 344 -14.20 -5.21 11.01
CA THR A 344 -13.50 -5.83 9.86
C THR A 344 -13.53 -7.35 9.91
N LEU A 345 -13.46 -7.97 11.08
CA LEU A 345 -13.55 -9.43 11.22
C LEU A 345 -14.96 -9.95 10.90
N THR A 346 -15.99 -9.16 11.18
CA THR A 346 -17.40 -9.57 11.03
C THR A 346 -18.11 -9.00 9.80
N ALA A 347 -17.47 -8.08 9.07
CA ALA A 347 -18.09 -7.34 7.96
C ALA A 347 -18.58 -8.26 6.84
N LYS A 348 -19.84 -8.08 6.46
CA LYS A 348 -20.51 -8.73 5.33
C LYS A 348 -20.70 -7.78 4.16
N THR A 349 -20.58 -6.48 4.39
CA THR A 349 -20.85 -5.44 3.40
C THR A 349 -19.70 -4.44 3.26
N SER A 350 -19.59 -3.83 2.10
CA SER A 350 -18.57 -2.80 1.83
C SER A 350 -18.76 -1.54 2.67
N LYS A 351 -19.97 -1.25 3.13
CA LYS A 351 -20.25 -0.10 4.02
C LYS A 351 -19.61 -0.26 5.40
N GLU A 352 -19.63 -1.47 5.94
CA GLU A 352 -18.96 -1.80 7.21
C GLU A 352 -17.44 -1.64 7.09
N LEU A 353 -16.85 -2.10 5.98
CA LEU A 353 -15.42 -1.90 5.70
C LEU A 353 -15.06 -0.43 5.50
N VAL A 354 -15.95 0.40 4.95
CA VAL A 354 -15.75 1.86 4.89
C VAL A 354 -15.76 2.49 6.28
N LEU A 355 -16.61 2.03 7.20
CA LEU A 355 -16.61 2.48 8.58
C LEU A 355 -15.31 2.06 9.30
N ALA A 356 -14.89 0.80 9.15
CA ALA A 356 -13.63 0.32 9.70
C ALA A 356 -12.42 1.09 9.16
N LEU A 357 -12.42 1.45 7.88
CA LEU A 357 -11.40 2.31 7.28
C LEU A 357 -11.34 3.69 7.97
N ARG A 358 -12.48 4.34 8.18
CA ARG A 358 -12.54 5.64 8.88
C ARG A 358 -12.02 5.55 10.31
N LEU A 359 -12.41 4.51 11.04
CA LEU A 359 -11.93 4.28 12.41
C LEU A 359 -10.43 4.00 12.42
N SER A 360 -9.90 3.21 11.47
CA SER A 360 -8.46 2.91 11.38
C SER A 360 -7.62 4.16 11.11
N VAL A 361 -8.12 5.03 10.24
CA VAL A 361 -7.52 6.34 9.96
C VAL A 361 -7.52 7.24 11.21
N LEU A 362 -8.65 7.30 11.92
CA LEU A 362 -8.75 8.04 13.17
C LEU A 362 -7.78 7.49 14.22
N SER A 363 -7.71 6.16 14.37
CA SER A 363 -6.79 5.51 15.28
C SER A 363 -5.34 5.82 14.95
N SER A 364 -4.95 5.83 13.67
CA SER A 364 -3.60 6.21 13.26
C SER A 364 -3.25 7.65 13.65
N LEU A 365 -4.16 8.60 13.40
CA LEU A 365 -3.95 9.99 13.76
C LEU A 365 -3.89 10.17 15.28
N ALA A 366 -4.87 9.63 15.99
CA ALA A 366 -4.97 9.75 17.45
C ALA A 366 -3.77 9.10 18.13
N PHE A 367 -3.33 7.93 17.67
CA PHE A 367 -2.12 7.27 18.18
C PHE A 367 -0.88 8.14 17.93
N GLY A 368 -0.67 8.61 16.71
CA GLY A 368 0.50 9.40 16.36
C GLY A 368 0.59 10.70 17.15
N LEU A 369 -0.53 11.40 17.32
CA LEU A 369 -0.59 12.64 18.09
C LEU A 369 -0.48 12.40 19.59
N ALA A 370 -1.16 11.38 20.14
CA ALA A 370 -1.09 11.06 21.57
C ALA A 370 0.32 10.61 21.97
N LEU A 371 0.96 9.76 21.16
CA LEU A 371 2.33 9.32 21.43
C LEU A 371 3.32 10.47 21.22
N ALA A 372 3.14 11.31 20.19
CA ALA A 372 3.95 12.51 20.05
C ALA A 372 3.82 13.42 21.28
N ALA A 373 2.61 13.63 21.80
CA ALA A 373 2.37 14.42 23.01
C ALA A 373 3.01 13.78 24.25
N ALA A 374 2.86 12.47 24.44
CA ALA A 374 3.49 11.73 25.55
C ALA A 374 5.02 11.77 25.52
N ILE A 375 5.62 11.90 24.35
CA ILE A 375 7.05 12.11 24.16
C ILE A 375 7.44 13.57 24.46
N SER A 376 6.53 14.52 24.24
CA SER A 376 6.79 15.96 24.36
C SER A 376 6.76 16.49 25.79
N PHE A 377 5.91 15.89 26.63
CA PHE A 377 5.49 16.34 27.95
C PHE A 377 5.45 15.15 28.87
#